data_AF-A0A3D8X3H6-F1
#
_entry.id   AF-A0A3D8X3H6-F1
#
_cell.length_a   1.000
_cell.length_b   1.000
_cell.length_c   1.000
_cell.angle_alpha   90.00
_cell.angle_beta   90.00
_cell.angle_gamma   90.00
#
_symmetry.space_group_name_H-M   'P 1'
#
loop_
_entity.id
_entity.type
_entity.pdbx_description
1 polymer ?
#
loop_
_entity_poly.entity_id
_entity_poly.type
_entity_poly.pdbx_seq_one_letter_code
_entity_poly.pdbx_strand_id
1 'polypeptide(L)'
;MKKKLALYLPLTLLLIGIIYVVTNKPNKPPTIQKTNTSQIYEAEKSILNGAKTSKEVSGYSGDGYVTNFHKKDDSAIFIIDAPREGLYKLAIRYRVSSGNGEKHAAVNLNSEPSVQIILKESDKFKELNVGKVLLHKGKNTIKIRSGWGYYDLDYIKLTPDSASNTSTYKNDKASINKEPVNQHATRETKSLMNFLVDQYGKKILSGQQDMSGVQWLNNNIGKKPAVAGFDFTDYSPSKVAYGRQSSQVEEAIKWHQQGGIVTFSWHWNAPKDLIKQPGKEWYKGSYKSATTFDLQYAMDHKDSEDYRLLLRDIDAIAVQLKRLQDAKVPILFRPLHEAEGGWFWWGAKGPEPAKQLYKLMYERLTYYHKINNIIWVWNSVSEDWYPGDRYVDIVSYDSYPKAGNYNAISLQYDRLNSLVNNKKLVSLSENGPIPDPTDLKDYHISWSWFLTWKDEYLRDGIINSREHLLRVYNSPYVITLDELPDLQTYN
;
A
#
# COMPACT_ATOMS: atom_id res chain seq x y z
N MET A 1 -72.97 -45.68 15.42
CA MET A 1 -73.38 -44.29 15.77
C MET A 1 -72.31 -43.32 15.26
N LYS A 2 -72.77 -42.19 14.71
CA LYS A 2 -72.05 -41.20 13.90
C LYS A 2 -71.09 -40.29 14.69
N LYS A 3 -69.99 -39.84 14.06
CA LYS A 3 -69.54 -38.43 13.82
C LYS A 3 -68.03 -38.44 13.48
N LYS A 4 -67.61 -38.27 12.23
CA LYS A 4 -67.45 -37.07 11.36
C LYS A 4 -66.19 -36.21 11.62
N LEU A 5 -65.39 -36.15 10.56
CA LEU A 5 -64.26 -35.29 10.16
C LEU A 5 -64.26 -33.84 10.66
N ALA A 6 -63.06 -33.29 10.86
CA ALA A 6 -62.63 -32.02 10.25
C ALA A 6 -61.11 -32.04 9.98
N LEU A 7 -60.75 -31.90 8.71
CA LEU A 7 -59.40 -31.84 8.14
C LEU A 7 -59.06 -30.35 7.93
N TYR A 8 -57.94 -29.86 8.46
CA TYR A 8 -57.46 -28.49 8.21
C TYR A 8 -56.34 -28.52 7.16
N LEU A 9 -56.60 -27.89 6.01
CA LEU A 9 -55.63 -27.57 4.95
C LEU A 9 -54.77 -26.36 5.37
N PRO A 10 -53.47 -26.30 5.03
CA PRO A 10 -52.71 -25.05 5.06
C PRO A 10 -52.91 -24.27 3.75
N LEU A 11 -53.19 -22.98 3.90
CA LEU A 11 -53.42 -22.00 2.84
C LEU A 11 -52.06 -21.58 2.22
N THR A 12 -51.74 -22.06 1.03
CA THR A 12 -50.64 -21.53 0.21
C THR A 12 -51.07 -20.24 -0.48
N LEU A 13 -50.53 -19.10 -0.04
CA LEU A 13 -50.64 -17.82 -0.76
C LEU A 13 -49.80 -17.88 -2.05
N LEU A 14 -50.48 -17.83 -3.19
CA LEU A 14 -49.89 -17.67 -4.52
C LEU A 14 -49.66 -16.16 -4.76
N LEU A 15 -48.42 -15.68 -4.63
CA LEU A 15 -48.06 -14.32 -5.07
C LEU A 15 -47.81 -14.35 -6.58
N ILE A 16 -48.77 -13.85 -7.35
CA ILE A 16 -48.61 -13.58 -8.78
C ILE A 16 -47.83 -12.26 -8.91
N GLY A 17 -46.52 -12.36 -9.08
CA GLY A 17 -45.66 -11.24 -9.46
C GLY A 17 -45.76 -11.00 -10.97
N ILE A 18 -46.49 -9.97 -11.37
CA ILE A 18 -46.46 -9.43 -12.73
C ILE A 18 -45.07 -8.81 -12.94
N ILE A 19 -44.21 -9.50 -13.70
CA ILE A 19 -42.92 -8.95 -14.15
C ILE A 19 -43.23 -7.95 -15.27
N TYR A 20 -43.16 -6.66 -14.95
CA TYR A 20 -43.02 -5.62 -15.96
C TYR A 20 -41.60 -5.72 -16.53
N VAL A 21 -41.46 -6.36 -17.70
CA VAL A 21 -40.21 -6.34 -18.46
C VAL A 21 -40.06 -4.93 -19.05
N VAL A 22 -39.35 -4.05 -18.34
CA VAL A 22 -38.79 -2.84 -18.96
C VAL A 22 -37.66 -3.31 -19.86
N THR A 23 -37.90 -3.32 -21.17
CA THR A 23 -36.91 -3.63 -22.21
C THR A 23 -35.94 -2.46 -22.37
N ASN A 24 -35.10 -2.21 -21.36
CA ASN A 24 -33.87 -1.46 -21.60
C ASN A 24 -32.92 -2.37 -22.38
N LYS A 25 -32.85 -2.20 -23.70
CA LYS A 25 -31.76 -2.76 -24.51
C LYS A 25 -30.44 -2.43 -23.80
N PRO A 26 -29.60 -3.41 -23.42
CA PRO A 26 -28.28 -3.09 -22.93
C PRO A 26 -27.54 -2.36 -24.05
N ASN A 27 -27.22 -1.08 -23.84
CA ASN A 27 -26.37 -0.34 -24.75
C ASN A 27 -25.11 -1.16 -24.99
N LYS A 28 -24.74 -1.35 -26.27
CA LYS A 28 -23.48 -2.01 -26.63
C LYS A 28 -22.37 -1.27 -25.88
N PRO A 29 -21.49 -1.97 -25.13
CA PRO A 29 -20.46 -1.31 -24.38
C PRO A 29 -19.59 -0.47 -25.33
N PRO A 30 -19.23 0.76 -24.94
CA PRO A 30 -18.39 1.61 -25.76
C PRO A 30 -17.07 0.90 -26.06
N THR A 31 -16.81 0.70 -27.34
CA THR A 31 -15.59 0.06 -27.84
C THR A 31 -14.46 1.08 -27.84
N ILE A 32 -13.29 0.71 -27.32
CA ILE A 32 -12.09 1.53 -27.51
C ILE A 32 -11.76 1.53 -29.00
N GLN A 33 -11.88 2.70 -29.65
CA GLN A 33 -11.40 2.88 -31.02
C GLN A 33 -9.91 2.51 -31.11
N LYS A 34 -9.48 1.87 -32.21
CA LYS A 34 -8.10 1.41 -32.48
C LYS A 34 -7.05 2.54 -32.50
N THR A 35 -7.40 3.76 -32.14
CA THR A 35 -6.52 4.93 -32.11
C THR A 35 -5.77 4.99 -30.77
N ASN A 36 -4.50 5.38 -30.78
CA ASN A 36 -3.69 5.61 -29.57
C ASN A 36 -4.11 6.90 -28.81
N THR A 37 -5.38 7.31 -28.90
CA THR A 37 -5.89 8.56 -28.35
C THR A 37 -6.62 8.30 -27.04
N SER A 38 -6.59 9.27 -26.12
CA SER A 38 -7.39 9.22 -24.90
C SER A 38 -8.88 9.09 -25.22
N GLN A 39 -9.60 8.38 -24.37
CA GLN A 39 -11.04 8.16 -24.50
C GLN A 39 -11.75 8.51 -23.20
N ILE A 40 -12.85 9.25 -23.35
CA ILE A 40 -13.71 9.69 -22.26
C ILE A 40 -14.93 8.78 -22.21
N TYR A 41 -15.28 8.38 -20.99
CA TYR A 41 -16.49 7.64 -20.69
C TYR A 41 -17.31 8.47 -19.70
N GLU A 42 -18.38 9.07 -20.22
CA GLU A 42 -19.27 9.93 -19.44
C GLU A 42 -19.99 9.13 -18.35
N ALA A 43 -19.99 9.65 -17.13
CA ALA A 43 -20.49 8.94 -15.95
C ALA A 43 -22.00 8.70 -16.03
N GLU A 44 -22.76 9.62 -16.61
CA GLU A 44 -24.20 9.51 -16.81
C GLU A 44 -24.60 8.38 -17.78
N LYS A 45 -23.64 7.82 -18.51
CA LYS A 45 -23.82 6.64 -19.39
C LYS A 45 -23.39 5.32 -18.73
N SER A 46 -22.87 5.38 -17.50
CA SER A 46 -22.46 4.20 -16.73
C SER A 46 -23.67 3.48 -16.10
N ILE A 47 -23.47 2.25 -15.63
CA ILE A 47 -24.49 1.55 -14.84
C ILE A 47 -24.45 2.10 -13.42
N LEU A 48 -25.56 2.68 -12.96
CA LEU A 48 -25.67 3.28 -11.64
C LEU A 48 -26.33 2.34 -10.64
N ASN A 49 -25.77 2.26 -9.44
CA ASN A 49 -26.39 1.66 -8.27
C ASN A 49 -26.52 2.76 -7.20
N GLY A 50 -27.74 3.20 -6.87
CA GLY A 50 -28.02 4.21 -5.83
C GLY A 50 -27.59 5.66 -6.14
N ALA A 51 -26.53 5.85 -6.94
CA ALA A 51 -26.13 7.12 -7.51
C ALA A 51 -27.13 7.59 -8.60
N LYS A 52 -27.14 8.90 -8.90
CA LYS A 52 -28.12 9.52 -9.82
C LYS A 52 -27.46 10.49 -10.77
N THR A 53 -28.04 10.69 -11.94
CA THR A 53 -27.61 11.74 -12.86
C THR A 53 -28.14 13.10 -12.43
N SER A 54 -27.38 14.17 -12.69
CA SER A 54 -27.79 15.55 -12.47
C SER A 54 -27.20 16.47 -13.55
N LYS A 55 -27.78 17.66 -13.65
CA LYS A 55 -27.35 18.77 -14.52
C LYS A 55 -27.33 20.11 -13.80
N GLU A 56 -27.53 20.11 -12.48
CA GLU A 56 -27.78 21.32 -11.69
C GLU A 56 -26.55 22.24 -11.63
N VAL A 57 -25.36 21.67 -11.63
CA VAL A 57 -24.11 22.44 -11.67
C VAL A 57 -23.52 22.46 -13.06
N SER A 58 -23.04 23.62 -13.49
CA SER A 58 -22.41 23.80 -14.79
C SER A 58 -20.97 23.28 -14.86
N GLY A 59 -20.47 23.09 -16.09
CA GLY A 59 -19.07 22.72 -16.34
C GLY A 59 -18.77 21.23 -16.46
N TYR A 60 -19.79 20.36 -16.41
CA TYR A 60 -19.69 18.93 -16.77
C TYR A 60 -19.43 18.74 -18.27
N SER A 61 -18.97 17.56 -18.64
CA SER A 61 -18.86 17.08 -20.02
C SER A 61 -20.13 16.34 -20.44
N GLY A 62 -20.37 16.18 -21.73
CA GLY A 62 -21.49 15.39 -22.21
C GLY A 62 -22.84 15.96 -21.80
N ASP A 63 -23.72 15.11 -21.28
CA ASP A 63 -25.13 15.41 -21.04
C ASP A 63 -25.43 15.69 -19.57
N GLY A 64 -24.49 15.46 -18.65
CA GLY A 64 -24.66 15.67 -17.21
C GLY A 64 -23.48 15.12 -16.41
N TYR A 65 -23.74 14.82 -15.14
CA TYR A 65 -22.79 14.14 -14.26
C TYR A 65 -23.54 13.21 -13.31
N VAL A 66 -22.82 12.39 -12.55
CA VAL A 66 -23.37 11.49 -11.54
C VAL A 66 -23.09 12.04 -10.14
N THR A 67 -24.11 12.02 -9.28
CA THR A 67 -24.06 12.48 -7.89
C THR A 67 -24.76 11.47 -6.97
N ASN A 68 -25.04 11.86 -5.72
CA ASN A 68 -25.78 11.06 -4.73
C ASN A 68 -25.02 9.79 -4.30
N PHE A 69 -23.69 9.87 -4.22
CA PHE A 69 -22.85 8.87 -3.56
C PHE A 69 -22.95 9.05 -2.05
N HIS A 70 -24.00 8.53 -1.41
CA HIS A 70 -24.28 8.77 0.03
C HIS A 70 -24.24 7.48 0.85
N LYS A 71 -24.64 6.36 0.26
CA LYS A 71 -24.61 5.04 0.88
C LYS A 71 -23.33 4.32 0.46
N LYS A 72 -22.90 3.41 1.33
CA LYS A 72 -21.67 2.60 1.15
C LYS A 72 -21.61 1.88 -0.20
N ASP A 73 -22.74 1.41 -0.70
CA ASP A 73 -22.82 0.60 -1.93
C ASP A 73 -23.15 1.41 -3.19
N ASP A 74 -23.35 2.73 -3.07
CA ASP A 74 -23.61 3.55 -4.25
C ASP A 74 -22.39 3.53 -5.18
N SER A 75 -22.64 3.37 -6.48
CA SER A 75 -21.57 3.23 -7.46
C SER A 75 -21.98 3.61 -8.89
N ALA A 76 -20.97 3.99 -9.68
CA ALA A 76 -21.00 4.12 -11.12
C ALA A 76 -20.08 3.03 -11.73
N ILE A 77 -20.63 2.19 -12.61
CA ILE A 77 -19.92 1.05 -13.21
C ILE A 77 -19.77 1.28 -14.71
N PHE A 78 -18.53 1.52 -15.13
CA PHE A 78 -18.13 1.68 -16.52
C PHE A 78 -17.79 0.31 -17.12
N ILE A 79 -18.40 -0.03 -18.25
CA ILE A 79 -18.04 -1.22 -19.04
C ILE A 79 -17.15 -0.76 -20.19
N ILE A 80 -15.93 -1.28 -20.22
CA ILE A 80 -14.90 -0.92 -21.18
C ILE A 80 -14.61 -2.12 -22.06
N ASP A 81 -14.81 -2.01 -23.38
CA ASP A 81 -14.46 -3.07 -24.33
C ASP A 81 -13.11 -2.74 -25.00
N ALA A 82 -12.05 -3.38 -24.52
CA ALA A 82 -10.69 -3.12 -24.96
C ALA A 82 -10.31 -4.03 -26.16
N PRO A 83 -9.83 -3.49 -27.29
CA PRO A 83 -9.56 -4.25 -28.51
C PRO A 83 -8.36 -5.19 -28.37
N ARG A 84 -7.49 -4.94 -27.40
CA ARG A 84 -6.32 -5.72 -27.04
C ARG A 84 -6.01 -5.50 -25.57
N GLU A 85 -5.23 -6.40 -25.01
CA GLU A 85 -4.63 -6.19 -23.69
C GLU A 85 -3.64 -5.03 -23.73
N GLY A 86 -3.59 -4.24 -22.66
CA GLY A 86 -2.64 -3.14 -22.52
C GLY A 86 -2.87 -2.28 -21.27
N LEU A 87 -1.85 -1.52 -20.89
CA LEU A 87 -1.95 -0.56 -19.79
C LEU A 87 -2.53 0.77 -20.27
N TYR A 88 -3.41 1.34 -19.46
CA TYR A 88 -4.06 2.61 -19.69
C TYR A 88 -3.92 3.49 -18.45
N LYS A 89 -3.56 4.77 -18.63
CA LYS A 89 -3.67 5.77 -17.57
C LYS A 89 -5.15 6.09 -17.34
N LEU A 90 -5.62 5.92 -16.11
CA LEU A 90 -6.96 6.26 -15.66
C LEU A 90 -6.94 7.62 -14.95
N ALA A 91 -7.77 8.54 -15.43
CA ALA A 91 -8.13 9.76 -14.72
C ALA A 91 -9.65 9.78 -14.46
N ILE A 92 -10.05 10.44 -13.38
CA ILE A 92 -11.46 10.77 -13.13
C ILE A 92 -11.63 12.28 -13.13
N ARG A 93 -12.75 12.77 -13.66
CA ARG A 93 -13.15 14.18 -13.53
C ARG A 93 -14.27 14.27 -12.50
N TYR A 94 -14.06 15.10 -11.48
CA TYR A 94 -14.91 15.14 -10.30
C TYR A 94 -15.09 16.56 -9.76
N ARG A 95 -16.09 16.74 -8.90
CA ARG A 95 -16.31 17.95 -8.11
C ARG A 95 -16.64 17.59 -6.67
N VAL A 96 -16.16 18.37 -5.71
CA VAL A 96 -16.56 18.28 -4.30
C VAL A 96 -16.90 19.70 -3.86
N SER A 97 -18.18 19.97 -3.62
CA SER A 97 -18.66 21.31 -3.32
C SER A 97 -18.05 21.89 -2.05
N SER A 98 -17.84 23.21 -2.05
CA SER A 98 -17.37 23.96 -0.89
C SER A 98 -18.18 23.68 0.37
N GLY A 99 -17.47 23.54 1.50
CA GLY A 99 -18.04 23.22 2.81
C GLY A 99 -18.05 21.72 3.12
N ASN A 100 -17.77 20.86 2.13
CA ASN A 100 -17.61 19.44 2.38
C ASN A 100 -16.18 19.10 2.84
N GLY A 101 -15.17 19.91 2.52
CA GLY A 101 -13.76 19.53 2.70
C GLY A 101 -13.39 18.35 1.79
N GLU A 102 -12.25 17.70 2.07
CA GLU A 102 -11.85 16.54 1.27
C GLU A 102 -12.82 15.35 1.43
N LYS A 103 -12.95 14.57 0.36
CA LYS A 103 -13.71 13.32 0.34
C LYS A 103 -12.86 12.20 -0.21
N HIS A 104 -13.33 10.98 -0.05
CA HIS A 104 -12.66 9.81 -0.57
C HIS A 104 -13.62 9.00 -1.43
N ALA A 105 -13.17 8.58 -2.61
CA ALA A 105 -13.88 7.61 -3.44
C ALA A 105 -13.10 6.29 -3.46
N ALA A 106 -13.77 5.20 -3.84
CA ALA A 106 -13.14 3.90 -4.03
C ALA A 106 -13.23 3.47 -5.50
N VAL A 107 -12.08 3.16 -6.11
CA VAL A 107 -11.98 2.72 -7.52
C VAL A 107 -11.69 1.23 -7.57
N ASN A 108 -12.39 0.47 -8.40
CA ASN A 108 -12.15 -0.96 -8.62
C ASN A 108 -12.00 -1.22 -10.11
N LEU A 109 -11.05 -2.05 -10.50
CA LEU A 109 -10.90 -2.57 -11.85
C LEU A 109 -11.34 -4.04 -11.83
N ASN A 110 -12.24 -4.48 -12.70
CA ASN A 110 -12.70 -5.87 -12.76
C ASN A 110 -13.09 -6.42 -11.37
N SER A 111 -12.46 -7.51 -10.96
CA SER A 111 -12.63 -8.15 -9.65
C SER A 111 -11.58 -7.68 -8.63
N GLU A 112 -10.77 -6.69 -8.97
CA GLU A 112 -9.72 -6.15 -8.11
C GLU A 112 -10.30 -5.43 -6.87
N PRO A 113 -9.60 -5.46 -5.72
CA PRO A 113 -9.93 -4.67 -4.55
C PRO A 113 -10.05 -3.20 -4.86
N SER A 114 -10.81 -2.52 -4.00
CA SER A 114 -10.91 -1.08 -4.06
C SER A 114 -9.63 -0.39 -3.63
N VAL A 115 -9.18 0.56 -4.43
CA VAL A 115 -8.21 1.57 -3.99
C VAL A 115 -8.96 2.85 -3.64
N GLN A 116 -8.65 3.39 -2.47
CA GLN A 116 -9.18 4.66 -2.03
C GLN A 116 -8.39 5.81 -2.66
N ILE A 117 -9.10 6.80 -3.20
CA ILE A 117 -8.53 8.02 -3.77
C ILE A 117 -9.08 9.23 -3.04
N ILE A 118 -8.24 10.25 -2.86
CA ILE A 118 -8.59 11.51 -2.20
C ILE A 118 -9.11 12.49 -3.23
N LEU A 119 -10.30 13.03 -2.98
CA LEU A 119 -10.98 14.03 -3.77
C LEU A 119 -10.90 15.35 -3.00
N LYS A 120 -9.89 16.17 -3.31
CA LYS A 120 -9.73 17.53 -2.76
C LYS A 120 -10.91 18.41 -3.20
N GLU A 121 -11.42 19.22 -2.27
CA GLU A 121 -12.50 20.20 -2.49
C GLU A 121 -12.25 21.07 -3.74
N SER A 122 -13.33 21.35 -4.49
CA SER A 122 -13.34 22.22 -5.65
C SER A 122 -14.77 22.45 -6.11
N ASP A 123 -15.21 23.71 -6.18
CA ASP A 123 -16.52 24.08 -6.77
C ASP A 123 -16.57 23.94 -8.29
N LYS A 124 -15.45 23.57 -8.93
CA LYS A 124 -15.37 23.30 -10.37
C LYS A 124 -14.97 21.85 -10.61
N PHE A 125 -15.47 21.25 -11.69
CA PHE A 125 -15.01 19.94 -12.13
C PHE A 125 -13.54 19.97 -12.51
N LYS A 126 -12.72 19.14 -11.86
CA LYS A 126 -11.29 18.99 -12.12
C LYS A 126 -10.91 17.52 -12.30
N GLU A 127 -9.81 17.28 -12.99
CA GLU A 127 -9.29 15.93 -13.19
C GLU A 127 -8.35 15.52 -12.06
N LEU A 128 -8.45 14.25 -11.66
CA LEU A 128 -7.49 13.55 -10.82
C LEU A 128 -6.96 12.35 -11.60
N ASN A 129 -5.65 12.27 -11.75
CA ASN A 129 -5.00 11.06 -12.22
C ASN A 129 -5.06 10.00 -11.11
N VAL A 130 -5.70 8.88 -11.40
CA VAL A 130 -5.85 7.77 -10.46
C VAL A 130 -4.59 6.89 -10.47
N GLY A 131 -4.08 6.58 -11.66
CA GLY A 131 -2.90 5.75 -11.90
C GLY A 131 -3.06 4.97 -13.21
N LYS A 132 -2.46 3.79 -13.35
CA LYS A 132 -2.70 2.94 -14.54
C LYS A 132 -3.54 1.73 -14.18
N VAL A 133 -4.20 1.20 -15.21
CA VAL A 133 -5.05 0.00 -15.15
C VAL A 133 -4.67 -0.90 -16.34
N LEU A 134 -4.51 -2.20 -16.09
CA LEU A 134 -4.36 -3.18 -17.17
C LEU A 134 -5.75 -3.60 -17.62
N LEU A 135 -6.10 -3.27 -18.86
CA LEU A 135 -7.33 -3.77 -19.47
C LEU A 135 -6.99 -5.03 -20.25
N HIS A 136 -7.68 -6.14 -19.96
CA HIS A 136 -7.57 -7.34 -20.78
C HIS A 136 -8.32 -7.15 -22.11
N LYS A 137 -7.97 -7.92 -23.14
CA LYS A 137 -8.76 -7.92 -24.38
C LYS A 137 -10.22 -8.29 -24.07
N GLY A 138 -11.16 -7.50 -24.59
CA GLY A 138 -12.58 -7.66 -24.38
C GLY A 138 -13.11 -6.81 -23.23
N LYS A 139 -14.14 -7.31 -22.54
CA LYS A 139 -14.87 -6.55 -21.53
C LYS A 139 -14.10 -6.47 -20.22
N ASN A 140 -13.92 -5.24 -19.76
CA ASN A 140 -13.43 -4.88 -18.43
C ASN A 140 -14.47 -4.01 -17.73
N THR A 141 -14.38 -3.91 -16.41
CA THR A 141 -15.21 -3.00 -15.62
C THR A 141 -14.35 -2.06 -14.79
N ILE A 142 -14.72 -0.78 -14.75
CA ILE A 142 -14.15 0.18 -13.80
C ILE A 142 -15.31 0.68 -12.95
N LYS A 143 -15.22 0.48 -11.64
CA LYS A 143 -16.28 0.83 -10.69
C LYS A 143 -15.80 1.94 -9.76
N ILE A 144 -16.52 3.05 -9.75
CA ILE A 144 -16.32 4.17 -8.82
C ILE A 144 -17.41 4.07 -7.75
N ARG A 145 -17.02 3.90 -6.48
CA ARG A 145 -17.92 3.70 -5.34
C ARG A 145 -17.79 4.86 -4.35
N SER A 146 -18.85 5.05 -3.55
CA SER A 146 -18.96 6.16 -2.59
C SER A 146 -17.73 6.41 -1.74
N GLY A 147 -17.09 5.40 -1.15
CA GLY A 147 -16.08 5.67 -0.12
C GLY A 147 -16.68 6.51 1.03
N TRP A 148 -16.24 7.76 1.19
CA TRP A 148 -16.86 8.73 2.11
C TRP A 148 -18.07 9.47 1.52
N GLY A 149 -18.24 9.42 0.20
CA GLY A 149 -19.38 9.97 -0.51
C GLY A 149 -19.28 11.47 -0.80
N TYR A 150 -20.43 12.10 -1.07
CA TYR A 150 -20.61 13.56 -1.20
C TYR A 150 -19.69 14.22 -2.24
N TYR A 151 -19.53 13.58 -3.39
CA TYR A 151 -18.86 14.12 -4.56
C TYR A 151 -19.71 13.91 -5.82
N ASP A 152 -19.38 14.68 -6.85
CA ASP A 152 -19.94 14.56 -8.19
C ASP A 152 -18.87 13.97 -9.12
N LEU A 153 -19.27 13.02 -9.96
CA LEU A 153 -18.43 12.34 -10.95
C LEU A 153 -18.93 12.69 -12.36
N ASP A 154 -18.06 13.32 -13.15
CA ASP A 154 -18.35 13.73 -14.51
C ASP A 154 -18.01 12.62 -15.52
N TYR A 155 -16.75 12.19 -15.55
CA TYR A 155 -16.32 11.08 -16.39
C TYR A 155 -15.11 10.34 -15.84
N ILE A 156 -14.80 9.20 -16.48
CA ILE A 156 -13.45 8.63 -16.47
C ILE A 156 -12.79 8.82 -17.84
N LYS A 157 -11.47 9.01 -17.83
CA LYS A 157 -10.64 9.11 -19.02
C LYS A 157 -9.57 8.03 -19.02
N LEU A 158 -9.53 7.25 -20.09
CA LEU A 158 -8.52 6.22 -20.32
C LEU A 158 -7.59 6.66 -21.44
N THR A 159 -6.30 6.77 -21.13
CA THR A 159 -5.28 7.08 -22.14
C THR A 159 -4.38 5.87 -22.32
N PRO A 160 -4.28 5.29 -23.54
CA PRO A 160 -3.34 4.20 -23.79
C PRO A 160 -1.94 4.62 -23.35
N ASP A 161 -1.28 3.81 -22.53
CA ASP A 161 0.10 4.09 -22.17
C ASP A 161 1.01 3.62 -23.31
N SER A 162 1.33 4.52 -24.25
CA SER A 162 2.11 4.18 -25.45
C SER A 162 3.49 3.59 -25.13
N ALA A 163 4.04 3.86 -23.93
CA ALA A 163 5.27 3.23 -23.46
C ALA A 163 5.10 1.73 -23.11
N SER A 164 3.89 1.29 -22.74
CA SER A 164 3.57 -0.12 -22.41
C SER A 164 3.19 -0.98 -23.61
N ASN A 165 2.78 -0.34 -24.69
CA ASN A 165 2.26 -1.01 -25.88
C ASN A 165 3.33 -1.28 -26.94
N THR A 166 4.56 -0.89 -26.64
CA THR A 166 5.77 -1.42 -27.25
C THR A 166 6.39 -2.37 -26.22
N SER A 167 7.08 -3.42 -26.67
CA SER A 167 7.74 -4.46 -25.85
C SER A 167 8.88 -3.93 -24.94
N THR A 168 8.80 -2.67 -24.54
CA THR A 168 9.78 -1.88 -23.82
C THR A 168 9.14 -1.13 -22.64
N TYR A 169 8.21 -1.76 -21.92
CA TYR A 169 7.95 -1.38 -20.53
C TYR A 169 9.13 -1.82 -19.66
N LYS A 170 10.27 -1.19 -19.91
CA LYS A 170 11.38 -1.18 -18.98
C LYS A 170 11.05 -0.02 -18.05
N ASN A 171 10.88 -0.30 -16.76
CA ASN A 171 11.40 0.66 -15.80
C ASN A 171 12.83 0.91 -16.25
N ASP A 172 13.12 2.08 -16.79
CA ASP A 172 14.46 2.38 -17.27
C ASP A 172 15.36 2.34 -16.05
N LYS A 173 15.98 1.19 -15.78
CA LYS A 173 16.94 0.99 -14.71
C LYS A 173 18.00 2.10 -14.69
N ALA A 174 18.28 2.68 -15.85
CA ALA A 174 19.14 3.84 -16.04
C ALA A 174 18.70 5.10 -15.27
N SER A 175 17.43 5.25 -14.87
CA SER A 175 16.93 6.41 -14.12
C SER A 175 16.96 6.23 -12.59
N ILE A 176 17.17 5.01 -12.08
CA ILE A 176 17.17 4.76 -10.63
C ILE A 176 18.57 4.99 -10.07
N ASN A 177 18.66 5.85 -9.06
CA ASN A 177 19.93 6.13 -8.41
C ASN A 177 20.41 4.92 -7.60
N LYS A 178 21.62 4.45 -7.90
CA LYS A 178 22.29 3.37 -7.16
C LYS A 178 22.93 3.86 -5.86
N GLU A 179 23.23 5.15 -5.76
CA GLU A 179 23.80 5.71 -4.54
C GLU A 179 22.69 6.00 -3.51
N PRO A 180 22.81 5.51 -2.27
CA PRO A 180 21.93 5.91 -1.19
C PRO A 180 21.97 7.43 -0.95
N VAL A 181 20.89 8.00 -0.44
CA VAL A 181 20.77 9.43 -0.13
C VAL A 181 21.80 9.90 0.90
N ASN A 182 22.27 8.99 1.75
CA ASN A 182 23.43 9.24 2.60
C ASN A 182 24.73 9.05 1.82
N GLN A 183 25.42 10.15 1.51
CA GLN A 183 26.71 10.14 0.79
C GLN A 183 27.82 9.37 1.52
N HIS A 184 27.69 9.18 2.84
CA HIS A 184 28.63 8.42 3.66
C HIS A 184 28.19 6.98 3.91
N ALA A 185 27.22 6.46 3.16
CA ALA A 185 26.75 5.09 3.29
C ALA A 185 27.90 4.08 3.28
N THR A 186 27.83 3.06 4.15
CA THR A 186 28.88 2.03 4.23
C THR A 186 28.95 1.23 2.91
N ARG A 187 30.07 0.53 2.71
CA ARG A 187 30.27 -0.31 1.53
C ARG A 187 29.15 -1.36 1.41
N GLU A 188 28.78 -1.99 2.52
CA GLU A 188 27.74 -3.02 2.57
C GLU A 188 26.36 -2.46 2.20
N THR A 189 26.06 -1.22 2.62
CA THR A 189 24.82 -0.53 2.26
C THR A 189 24.76 -0.18 0.78
N LYS A 190 25.87 0.31 0.20
CA LYS A 190 25.97 0.56 -1.24
C LYS A 190 25.84 -0.72 -2.06
N SER A 191 26.50 -1.79 -1.61
CA SER A 191 26.41 -3.13 -2.22
C SER A 191 24.97 -3.65 -2.24
N LEU A 192 24.26 -3.56 -1.10
CA LEU A 192 22.85 -3.94 -1.02
C LEU A 192 21.98 -3.09 -1.97
N MET A 193 22.16 -1.76 -1.98
CA MET A 193 21.42 -0.90 -2.89
C MET A 193 21.68 -1.25 -4.38
N ASN A 194 22.93 -1.50 -4.75
CA ASN A 194 23.31 -1.95 -6.10
C ASN A 194 22.59 -3.24 -6.48
N PHE A 195 22.58 -4.23 -5.59
CA PHE A 195 21.88 -5.49 -5.81
C PHE A 195 20.38 -5.27 -6.02
N LEU A 196 19.73 -4.49 -5.15
CA LEU A 196 18.30 -4.19 -5.27
C LEU A 196 17.96 -3.51 -6.60
N VAL A 197 18.76 -2.51 -7.02
CA VAL A 197 18.61 -1.85 -8.32
C VAL A 197 18.88 -2.80 -9.49
N ASP A 198 19.81 -3.73 -9.34
CA ASP A 198 20.16 -4.67 -10.40
C ASP A 198 19.12 -5.76 -10.64
N GLN A 199 18.36 -6.11 -9.61
CA GLN A 199 17.21 -7.04 -9.68
C GLN A 199 15.89 -6.35 -10.01
N TYR A 200 15.78 -5.03 -9.81
CA TYR A 200 14.54 -4.29 -10.05
C TYR A 200 14.04 -4.46 -11.49
N GLY A 201 12.81 -4.93 -11.64
CA GLY A 201 12.18 -5.25 -12.93
C GLY A 201 12.59 -6.58 -13.55
N LYS A 202 13.47 -7.37 -12.90
CA LYS A 202 13.85 -8.72 -13.33
C LYS A 202 13.31 -9.80 -12.40
N LYS A 203 13.31 -9.52 -11.10
CA LYS A 203 12.95 -10.43 -10.03
C LYS A 203 12.31 -9.63 -8.89
N ILE A 204 11.54 -10.33 -8.07
CA ILE A 204 11.08 -9.86 -6.76
C ILE A 204 11.77 -10.68 -5.67
N LEU A 205 12.22 -10.02 -4.61
CA LEU A 205 12.82 -10.72 -3.47
C LEU A 205 11.71 -11.20 -2.53
N SER A 206 11.79 -12.46 -2.10
CA SER A 206 10.88 -13.01 -1.10
C SER A 206 11.19 -12.48 0.30
N GLY A 207 10.16 -12.18 1.08
CA GLY A 207 10.33 -11.68 2.44
C GLY A 207 9.28 -12.18 3.41
N GLN A 208 9.69 -12.28 4.67
CA GLN A 208 8.84 -12.70 5.78
C GLN A 208 9.12 -11.86 7.02
N GLN A 209 8.07 -11.39 7.69
CA GLN A 209 8.18 -10.80 9.02
C GLN A 209 8.48 -11.89 10.06
N ASP A 210 9.49 -11.62 10.88
CA ASP A 210 9.98 -12.42 12.01
C ASP A 210 10.62 -13.78 11.70
N MET A 211 11.52 -14.21 12.59
CA MET A 211 12.25 -15.46 12.44
C MET A 211 11.38 -16.70 12.63
N SER A 212 10.24 -16.59 13.31
CA SER A 212 9.32 -17.70 13.48
C SER A 212 8.59 -18.03 12.18
N GLY A 213 8.26 -17.02 11.38
CA GLY A 213 7.74 -17.16 10.02
C GLY A 213 8.78 -17.75 9.09
N VAL A 214 10.02 -17.27 9.15
CA VAL A 214 11.16 -17.83 8.38
C VAL A 214 11.34 -19.32 8.66
N GLN A 215 11.33 -19.72 9.94
CA GLN A 215 11.45 -21.14 10.33
C GLN A 215 10.24 -21.95 9.86
N TRP A 216 9.03 -21.39 9.96
CA TRP A 216 7.83 -22.07 9.49
C TRP A 216 7.89 -22.32 7.98
N LEU A 217 8.30 -21.34 7.16
CA LEU A 217 8.48 -21.51 5.72
C LEU A 217 9.49 -22.63 5.40
N ASN A 218 10.65 -22.60 6.06
CA ASN A 218 11.66 -23.62 5.87
C ASN A 218 11.14 -25.03 6.19
N ASN A 219 10.42 -25.19 7.30
CA ASN A 219 9.93 -26.48 7.75
C ASN A 219 8.74 -27.00 6.92
N ASN A 220 7.92 -26.11 6.36
CA ASN A 220 6.66 -26.49 5.71
C ASN A 220 6.74 -26.49 4.19
N ILE A 221 7.54 -25.61 3.58
CA ILE A 221 7.66 -25.48 2.12
C ILE A 221 9.11 -25.59 1.62
N GLY A 222 10.09 -25.82 2.52
CA GLY A 222 11.48 -26.11 2.14
C GLY A 222 12.28 -24.91 1.63
N LYS A 223 11.77 -23.69 1.82
CA LYS A 223 12.38 -22.46 1.34
C LYS A 223 12.52 -21.43 2.46
N LYS A 224 13.62 -20.68 2.42
CA LYS A 224 13.84 -19.50 3.28
C LYS A 224 13.71 -18.23 2.42
N PRO A 225 13.03 -17.19 2.91
CA PRO A 225 12.92 -15.93 2.17
C PRO A 225 14.28 -15.25 2.05
N ALA A 226 14.46 -14.37 1.07
CA ALA A 226 15.67 -13.55 0.93
C ALA A 226 15.75 -12.43 1.99
N VAL A 227 14.59 -11.87 2.37
CA VAL A 227 14.46 -10.75 3.30
C VAL A 227 13.79 -11.22 4.60
N ALA A 228 14.35 -10.89 5.76
CA ALA A 228 13.69 -11.08 7.05
C ALA A 228 13.38 -9.73 7.70
N GLY A 229 12.13 -9.60 8.18
CA GLY A 229 11.62 -8.41 8.83
C GLY A 229 11.72 -8.48 10.36
N PHE A 230 12.17 -7.38 10.95
CA PHE A 230 12.35 -7.18 12.37
C PHE A 230 11.70 -5.86 12.83
N ASP A 231 11.62 -5.64 14.13
CA ASP A 231 10.95 -4.48 14.72
C ASP A 231 11.69 -3.97 15.96
N PHE A 232 11.96 -2.67 16.00
CA PHE A 232 12.57 -2.01 17.15
C PHE A 232 11.60 -1.75 18.33
N THR A 233 10.32 -2.14 18.22
CA THR A 233 9.26 -1.78 19.18
C THR A 233 9.63 -2.00 20.64
N ASP A 234 10.18 -3.16 21.00
CA ASP A 234 10.50 -3.51 22.39
C ASP A 234 11.84 -2.91 22.88
N TYR A 235 12.56 -2.17 22.02
CA TYR A 235 13.67 -1.28 22.42
C TYR A 235 13.20 0.16 22.73
N SER A 236 11.93 0.50 22.46
CA SER A 236 11.39 1.83 22.80
C SER A 236 11.49 2.06 24.31
N PRO A 237 12.09 3.16 24.79
CA PRO A 237 12.27 3.39 26.23
C PRO A 237 10.98 3.30 27.06
N SER A 238 9.84 3.71 26.48
CA SER A 238 8.53 3.60 27.13
C SER A 238 8.08 2.14 27.34
N LYS A 239 8.55 1.17 26.54
CA LYS A 239 8.32 -0.26 26.76
C LYS A 239 9.39 -0.90 27.64
N VAL A 240 10.65 -0.48 27.49
CA VAL A 240 11.76 -0.93 28.35
C VAL A 240 11.51 -0.58 29.82
N ALA A 241 10.90 0.59 30.09
CA ALA A 241 10.49 0.97 31.45
C ALA A 241 9.48 0.00 32.09
N TYR A 242 8.78 -0.80 31.29
CA TYR A 242 7.87 -1.87 31.74
C TYR A 242 8.51 -3.27 31.64
N GLY A 243 9.84 -3.34 31.54
CA GLY A 243 10.60 -4.58 31.56
C GLY A 243 10.65 -5.33 30.22
N ARG A 244 10.25 -4.71 29.10
CA ARG A 244 10.44 -5.33 27.79
C ARG A 244 11.93 -5.46 27.46
N GLN A 245 12.25 -6.57 26.83
CA GLN A 245 13.57 -6.91 26.31
C GLN A 245 13.39 -7.43 24.89
N SER A 246 14.41 -7.29 24.05
CA SER A 246 14.38 -7.75 22.66
C SER A 246 15.73 -8.33 22.25
N SER A 247 15.68 -9.42 21.48
CA SER A 247 16.81 -10.10 20.85
C SER A 247 16.86 -9.88 19.33
N GLN A 248 16.04 -8.97 18.79
CA GLN A 248 15.87 -8.86 17.34
C GLN A 248 17.13 -8.34 16.63
N VAL A 249 17.97 -7.54 17.29
CA VAL A 249 19.27 -7.13 16.73
C VAL A 249 20.19 -8.34 16.56
N GLU A 250 20.25 -9.22 17.56
CA GLU A 250 21.05 -10.44 17.54
C GLU A 250 20.55 -11.41 16.46
N GLU A 251 19.23 -11.54 16.31
CA GLU A 251 18.60 -12.35 15.26
C GLU A 251 18.88 -11.79 13.87
N ALA A 252 18.81 -10.48 13.69
CA ALA A 252 19.14 -9.81 12.44
C ALA A 252 20.62 -10.01 12.04
N ILE A 253 21.55 -9.93 12.99
CA ILE A 253 22.97 -10.22 12.75
C ILE A 253 23.14 -11.68 12.29
N LYS A 254 22.50 -12.64 12.98
CA LYS A 254 22.55 -14.07 12.61
C LYS A 254 21.92 -14.36 11.25
N TRP A 255 20.87 -13.62 10.89
CA TRP A 255 20.24 -13.71 9.58
C TRP A 255 21.17 -13.19 8.48
N HIS A 256 21.79 -12.02 8.70
CA HIS A 256 22.73 -11.46 7.75
C HIS A 256 23.98 -12.34 7.55
N GLN A 257 24.45 -13.01 8.62
CA GLN A 257 25.54 -13.99 8.54
C GLN A 257 25.21 -15.21 7.64
N GLN A 258 23.93 -15.50 7.42
CA GLN A 258 23.48 -16.52 6.46
C GLN A 258 23.36 -15.99 5.02
N GLY A 259 23.74 -14.72 4.77
CA GLY A 259 23.59 -14.04 3.48
C GLY A 259 22.26 -13.31 3.31
N GLY A 260 21.38 -13.33 4.32
CA GLY A 260 20.05 -12.73 4.24
C GLY A 260 20.05 -11.20 4.32
N ILE A 261 19.00 -10.60 3.74
CA ILE A 261 18.75 -9.15 3.82
C ILE A 261 17.89 -8.84 5.04
N VAL A 262 18.24 -7.76 5.73
CA VAL A 262 17.59 -7.32 6.97
C VAL A 262 16.74 -6.08 6.71
N THR A 263 15.47 -6.13 7.11
CA THR A 263 14.60 -4.95 7.18
C THR A 263 14.08 -4.74 8.58
N PHE A 264 14.02 -3.49 9.04
CA PHE A 264 13.46 -3.12 10.34
C PHE A 264 12.33 -2.10 10.16
N SER A 265 11.19 -2.36 10.78
CA SER A 265 10.23 -1.32 11.14
C SER A 265 10.45 -0.85 12.58
N TRP A 266 9.69 0.15 12.99
CA TRP A 266 9.65 0.55 14.39
C TRP A 266 8.22 0.92 14.77
N HIS A 267 7.51 0.00 15.42
CA HIS A 267 6.26 0.35 16.11
C HIS A 267 6.60 1.16 17.36
N TRP A 268 6.89 2.44 17.14
CA TRP A 268 7.38 3.37 18.17
C TRP A 268 6.30 3.58 19.22
N ASN A 269 6.48 2.99 20.40
CA ASN A 269 5.57 3.18 21.51
C ASN A 269 5.76 4.60 22.07
N ALA A 270 4.72 5.43 22.09
CA ALA A 270 4.82 6.84 22.44
C ALA A 270 5.64 7.06 23.73
N PRO A 271 6.51 8.09 23.75
CA PRO A 271 7.48 8.27 24.83
C PRO A 271 6.86 8.57 26.20
N LYS A 272 5.67 9.20 26.19
CA LYS A 272 4.85 9.57 27.37
C LYS A 272 3.37 9.56 27.01
N ASP A 273 2.53 9.93 27.96
CA ASP A 273 1.07 10.12 27.79
C ASP A 273 0.34 8.89 27.26
N LEU A 274 0.75 7.70 27.73
CA LEU A 274 0.05 6.44 27.49
C LEU A 274 -1.23 6.41 28.33
N ILE A 275 -2.37 6.03 27.73
CA ILE A 275 -3.69 6.05 28.37
C ILE A 275 -3.83 4.95 29.45
N LYS A 276 -3.27 3.75 29.21
CA LYS A 276 -3.20 2.64 30.18
C LYS A 276 -4.57 2.20 30.73
N GLN A 277 -5.54 2.05 29.83
CA GLN A 277 -6.89 1.55 30.15
C GLN A 277 -7.16 0.24 29.40
N PRO A 278 -8.20 -0.55 29.76
CA PRO A 278 -8.59 -1.74 29.01
C PRO A 278 -8.75 -1.45 27.51
N GLY A 279 -8.09 -2.24 26.66
CA GLY A 279 -8.04 -2.04 25.20
C GLY A 279 -7.00 -1.00 24.74
N LYS A 280 -6.41 -0.24 25.66
CA LYS A 280 -5.41 0.84 25.47
C LYS A 280 -4.22 0.64 26.40
N GLU A 281 -3.79 -0.61 26.53
CA GLU A 281 -2.69 -1.00 27.39
C GLU A 281 -1.39 -0.29 26.99
N TRP A 282 -0.46 -0.12 27.92
CA TRP A 282 0.79 0.62 27.70
C TRP A 282 1.62 0.10 26.50
N TYR A 283 1.51 -1.19 26.18
CA TYR A 283 2.23 -1.83 25.08
C TYR A 283 1.62 -1.56 23.70
N LYS A 284 0.43 -0.93 23.64
CA LYS A 284 -0.25 -0.47 22.43
C LYS A 284 0.02 1.00 22.11
N GLY A 285 0.97 1.63 22.80
CA GLY A 285 1.27 3.06 22.72
C GLY A 285 1.75 3.57 21.36
N SER A 286 1.96 2.71 20.36
CA SER A 286 2.14 3.13 18.97
C SER A 286 0.83 3.64 18.36
N TYR A 287 -0.32 3.07 18.73
CA TYR A 287 -1.62 3.49 18.25
C TYR A 287 -2.06 4.80 18.88
N LYS A 288 -2.57 5.74 18.07
CA LYS A 288 -3.13 7.01 18.55
C LYS A 288 -4.25 6.82 19.57
N SER A 289 -4.95 5.68 19.51
CA SER A 289 -6.06 5.38 20.41
C SER A 289 -5.59 5.07 21.84
N ALA A 290 -4.30 4.78 22.03
CA ALA A 290 -3.70 4.38 23.31
C ALA A 290 -2.75 5.44 23.91
N THR A 291 -2.62 6.61 23.28
CA THR A 291 -1.81 7.72 23.78
C THR A 291 -2.46 9.08 23.47
N THR A 292 -2.19 10.08 24.30
CA THR A 292 -2.54 11.49 24.01
C THR A 292 -1.32 12.33 23.62
N PHE A 293 -0.18 11.70 23.34
CA PHE A 293 1.05 12.39 22.93
C PHE A 293 0.82 13.25 21.67
N ASP A 294 1.17 14.54 21.74
CA ASP A 294 0.92 15.49 20.67
C ASP A 294 2.21 15.80 19.88
N LEU A 295 2.36 15.15 18.73
CA LEU A 295 3.52 15.35 17.87
C LEU A 295 3.62 16.79 17.33
N GLN A 296 2.50 17.46 17.04
CA GLN A 296 2.54 18.85 16.56
C GLN A 296 3.13 19.74 17.65
N TYR A 297 2.64 19.60 18.89
CA TYR A 297 3.16 20.36 20.03
C TYR A 297 4.67 20.11 20.22
N ALA A 298 5.09 18.85 20.18
CA ALA A 298 6.51 18.50 20.32
C ALA A 298 7.38 19.13 19.23
N MET A 299 6.93 19.14 17.97
CA MET A 299 7.68 19.74 16.86
C MET A 299 7.74 21.27 16.92
N ASP A 300 6.67 21.93 17.40
CA ASP A 300 6.58 23.38 17.53
C ASP A 300 7.38 23.93 18.73
N HIS A 301 7.62 23.11 19.75
CA HIS A 301 8.28 23.50 21.00
C HIS A 301 9.54 22.67 21.23
N LYS A 302 10.63 22.98 20.52
CA LYS A 302 11.88 22.19 20.58
C LYS A 302 12.57 22.16 21.95
N ASP A 303 12.28 23.12 22.82
CA ASP A 303 12.79 23.16 24.20
C ASP A 303 11.90 22.37 25.19
N SER A 304 10.78 21.82 24.72
CA SER A 304 9.85 21.05 25.55
C SER A 304 10.41 19.69 25.98
N GLU A 305 9.85 19.16 27.06
CA GLU A 305 10.11 17.78 27.46
C GLU A 305 9.71 16.79 26.36
N ASP A 306 8.60 17.03 25.67
CA ASP A 306 8.06 16.19 24.60
C ASP A 306 9.08 16.03 23.46
N TYR A 307 9.68 17.13 23.01
CA TYR A 307 10.74 17.07 21.99
C TYR A 307 11.98 16.34 22.50
N ARG A 308 12.40 16.61 23.75
CA ARG A 308 13.56 15.93 24.36
C ARG A 308 13.34 14.42 24.48
N LEU A 309 12.11 13.98 24.74
CA LEU A 309 11.76 12.57 24.81
C LEU A 309 11.73 11.90 23.43
N LEU A 310 11.35 12.62 22.37
CA LEU A 310 11.51 12.13 21.00
C LEU A 310 12.99 11.87 20.69
N LEU A 311 13.87 12.81 21.04
CA LEU A 311 15.32 12.62 20.88
C LEU A 311 15.85 11.45 21.70
N ARG A 312 15.42 11.30 22.96
CA ARG A 312 15.79 10.15 23.82
C ARG A 312 15.46 8.82 23.14
N ASP A 313 14.26 8.70 22.60
CA ASP A 313 13.82 7.45 21.97
C ASP A 313 14.58 7.18 20.67
N ILE A 314 14.80 8.20 19.82
CA ILE A 314 15.65 8.07 18.63
C ILE A 314 17.07 7.66 19.01
N ASP A 315 17.65 8.27 20.05
CA ASP A 315 18.99 7.97 20.53
C ASP A 315 19.08 6.53 21.09
N ALA A 316 18.03 6.02 21.73
CA ALA A 316 17.97 4.63 22.18
C ALA A 316 17.95 3.63 21.01
N ILE A 317 17.25 3.96 19.92
CA ILE A 317 17.28 3.16 18.68
C ILE A 317 18.64 3.31 17.97
N ALA A 318 19.27 4.49 18.03
CA ALA A 318 20.60 4.73 17.48
C ALA A 318 21.64 3.77 18.06
N VAL A 319 21.55 3.44 19.35
CA VAL A 319 22.40 2.41 19.98
C VAL A 319 22.25 1.06 19.29
N GLN A 320 21.03 0.63 18.98
CA GLN A 320 20.78 -0.65 18.32
C GLN A 320 21.25 -0.66 16.86
N LEU A 321 21.01 0.44 16.16
CA LEU A 321 21.48 0.65 14.79
C LEU A 321 23.01 0.65 14.69
N LYS A 322 23.70 1.23 15.70
CA LYS A 322 25.16 1.16 15.79
C LYS A 322 25.68 -0.26 15.96
N ARG A 323 25.02 -1.08 16.79
CA ARG A 323 25.38 -2.51 16.92
C ARG A 323 25.29 -3.24 15.58
N LEU A 324 24.27 -2.95 14.77
CA LEU A 324 24.13 -3.49 13.42
C LEU A 324 25.23 -2.96 12.48
N GLN A 325 25.55 -1.67 12.55
CA GLN A 325 26.64 -1.07 11.76
C GLN A 325 28.00 -1.67 12.10
N ASP A 326 28.31 -1.85 13.39
CA ASP A 326 29.56 -2.41 13.86
C ASP A 326 29.70 -3.88 13.44
N ALA A 327 28.58 -4.59 13.34
CA ALA A 327 28.48 -5.93 12.76
C ALA A 327 28.43 -5.93 11.22
N LYS A 328 28.61 -4.77 10.57
CA LYS A 328 28.57 -4.58 9.10
C LYS A 328 27.27 -5.03 8.44
N VAL A 329 26.14 -4.95 9.15
CA VAL A 329 24.83 -5.31 8.62
C VAL A 329 24.20 -4.07 7.97
N PRO A 330 24.02 -4.03 6.64
CA PRO A 330 23.20 -3.02 6.00
C PRO A 330 21.72 -3.29 6.29
N ILE A 331 20.92 -2.25 6.49
CA ILE A 331 19.50 -2.39 6.81
C ILE A 331 18.60 -1.58 5.89
N LEU A 332 17.46 -2.17 5.54
CA LEU A 332 16.30 -1.44 5.05
C LEU A 332 15.54 -0.91 6.28
N PHE A 333 15.66 0.37 6.61
CA PHE A 333 14.98 0.93 7.78
C PHE A 333 13.72 1.68 7.34
N ARG A 334 12.57 1.23 7.85
CA ARG A 334 11.23 1.76 7.53
C ARG A 334 10.58 2.35 8.79
N PRO A 335 11.06 3.49 9.30
CA PRO A 335 10.45 4.15 10.45
C PRO A 335 9.18 4.90 10.06
N LEU A 336 8.34 5.19 11.05
CA LEU A 336 7.11 5.99 10.89
C LEU A 336 6.20 5.43 9.79
N HIS A 337 6.11 4.10 9.67
CA HIS A 337 5.32 3.44 8.65
C HIS A 337 3.82 3.74 8.78
N GLU A 338 3.10 3.62 7.66
CA GLU A 338 1.66 3.84 7.57
C GLU A 338 1.20 5.22 8.11
N ALA A 339 2.06 6.24 8.04
CA ALA A 339 1.76 7.56 8.58
C ALA A 339 0.46 8.14 8.01
N GLU A 340 0.21 7.97 6.71
CA GLU A 340 -0.98 8.48 6.03
C GLU A 340 -2.31 7.91 6.56
N GLY A 341 -2.27 6.72 7.17
CA GLY A 341 -3.43 6.08 7.77
C GLY A 341 -3.91 6.76 9.05
N GLY A 342 -3.00 7.47 9.74
CA GLY A 342 -3.31 8.24 10.93
C GLY A 342 -3.80 7.41 12.12
N TRP A 343 -3.62 6.08 12.12
CA TRP A 343 -3.90 5.22 13.28
C TRP A 343 -2.74 5.12 14.25
N PHE A 344 -1.51 5.40 13.81
CA PHE A 344 -0.35 5.56 14.67
C PHE A 344 -0.17 7.01 15.10
N TRP A 345 0.41 7.24 16.28
CA TRP A 345 0.51 8.59 16.85
C TRP A 345 1.35 9.55 15.98
N TRP A 346 2.35 9.04 15.25
CA TRP A 346 3.18 9.87 14.36
C TRP A 346 2.42 10.38 13.13
N GLY A 347 1.33 9.73 12.73
CA GLY A 347 0.44 10.18 11.66
C GLY A 347 -0.80 10.93 12.16
N ALA A 348 -1.01 11.03 13.48
CA ALA A 348 -2.29 11.50 14.03
C ALA A 348 -2.57 13.00 13.83
N LYS A 349 -1.52 13.80 13.58
CA LYS A 349 -1.60 15.26 13.43
C LYS A 349 -1.43 15.72 11.97
N GLY A 350 -1.56 14.80 11.02
CA GLY A 350 -1.45 15.08 9.60
C GLY A 350 0.00 15.07 9.07
N PRO A 351 0.19 15.44 7.80
CA PRO A 351 1.44 15.20 7.07
C PRO A 351 2.62 16.04 7.55
N GLU A 352 2.42 17.31 7.93
CA GLU A 352 3.56 18.20 8.23
C GLU A 352 4.36 17.75 9.48
N PRO A 353 3.73 17.44 10.64
CA PRO A 353 4.48 16.94 11.79
C PRO A 353 5.15 15.60 11.53
N ALA A 354 4.53 14.72 10.75
CA ALA A 354 5.11 13.43 10.36
C ALA A 354 6.39 13.63 9.52
N LYS A 355 6.35 14.54 8.53
CA LYS A 355 7.52 14.90 7.71
C LYS A 355 8.62 15.55 8.53
N GLN A 356 8.27 16.43 9.48
CA GLN A 356 9.24 17.05 10.40
C GLN A 356 9.93 15.98 11.26
N LEU A 357 9.17 15.02 11.82
CA LEU A 357 9.71 13.93 12.60
C LEU A 357 10.61 13.00 11.78
N TYR A 358 10.23 12.68 10.55
CA TYR A 358 11.05 11.86 9.65
C TYR A 358 12.40 12.53 9.35
N LYS A 359 12.39 13.83 9.05
CA LYS A 359 13.61 14.62 8.82
C LYS A 359 14.47 14.72 10.08
N LEU A 360 13.86 14.92 11.25
CA LEU A 360 14.55 14.90 12.54
C LEU A 360 15.25 13.56 12.76
N MET A 361 14.56 12.44 12.53
CA MET A 361 15.13 11.11 12.66
C MET A 361 16.30 10.90 11.69
N TYR A 362 16.13 11.31 10.43
CA TYR A 362 17.20 11.26 9.44
C TYR A 362 18.43 12.04 9.88
N GLU A 363 18.28 13.30 10.30
CA GLU A 363 19.38 14.16 10.72
C GLU A 363 20.06 13.62 11.99
N ARG A 364 19.26 13.17 12.96
CA ARG A 364 19.77 12.64 14.23
C ARG A 364 20.53 11.32 14.02
N LEU A 365 19.99 10.37 13.26
CA LEU A 365 20.64 9.08 13.02
C LEU A 365 21.84 9.21 12.05
N THR A 366 21.65 9.91 10.93
CA THR A 366 22.66 10.00 9.87
C THR A 366 23.76 11.00 10.21
N TYR A 367 23.42 12.24 10.56
CA TYR A 367 24.40 13.30 10.72
C TYR A 367 24.95 13.40 12.14
N TYR A 368 24.12 13.25 13.17
CA TYR A 368 24.58 13.35 14.56
C TYR A 368 25.22 12.03 15.03
N HIS A 369 24.53 10.89 14.90
CA HIS A 369 25.05 9.59 15.33
C HIS A 369 26.00 8.93 14.32
N LYS A 370 26.13 9.45 13.09
CA LYS A 370 26.98 8.86 12.03
C LYS A 370 26.62 7.40 11.74
N ILE A 371 25.32 7.10 11.69
CA ILE A 371 24.81 5.79 11.30
C ILE A 371 24.63 5.80 9.78
N ASN A 372 25.47 5.03 9.12
CA ASN A 372 25.68 5.01 7.69
C ASN A 372 25.30 3.68 7.04
N ASN A 373 24.82 2.70 7.81
CA ASN A 373 24.40 1.40 7.31
C ASN A 373 22.90 1.33 6.91
N ILE A 374 22.22 2.48 6.83
CA ILE A 374 20.77 2.57 6.58
C ILE A 374 20.46 2.87 5.11
N ILE A 375 19.53 2.12 4.55
CA ILE A 375 18.72 2.47 3.38
C ILE A 375 17.35 2.90 3.89
N TRP A 376 16.96 4.16 3.65
CA TRP A 376 15.74 4.78 4.17
C TRP A 376 14.51 4.42 3.34
N VAL A 377 13.55 3.72 3.95
CA VAL A 377 12.32 3.28 3.30
C VAL A 377 11.14 4.12 3.80
N TRP A 378 10.43 4.79 2.88
CA TRP A 378 9.25 5.60 3.19
C TRP A 378 7.96 4.87 2.82
N ASN A 379 6.96 4.88 3.70
CA ASN A 379 5.73 4.13 3.53
C ASN A 379 4.48 5.03 3.48
N SER A 380 4.23 5.58 2.30
CA SER A 380 2.99 6.28 1.94
C SER A 380 2.99 6.55 0.44
N VAL A 381 1.81 6.45 -0.17
CA VAL A 381 1.57 6.72 -1.60
C VAL A 381 1.15 8.16 -1.87
N SER A 382 1.02 8.98 -0.82
CA SER A 382 0.52 10.35 -0.88
C SER A 382 1.65 11.37 -0.98
N GLU A 383 1.56 12.25 -1.97
CA GLU A 383 2.51 13.35 -2.16
C GLU A 383 2.53 14.31 -0.96
N ASP A 384 1.37 14.56 -0.35
CA ASP A 384 1.25 15.46 0.80
C ASP A 384 2.11 14.97 1.99
N TRP A 385 2.33 13.66 2.09
CA TRP A 385 3.07 13.00 3.18
C TRP A 385 4.56 12.75 2.87
N TYR A 386 4.98 12.88 1.61
CA TYR A 386 6.34 12.52 1.21
C TYR A 386 7.39 13.50 1.79
N PRO A 387 8.40 13.03 2.54
CA PRO A 387 9.38 13.90 3.20
C PRO A 387 10.40 14.51 2.22
N GLY A 388 10.47 14.00 0.99
CA GLY A 388 11.29 14.53 -0.11
C GLY A 388 12.49 13.65 -0.47
N ASP A 389 12.94 13.77 -1.74
CA ASP A 389 13.95 12.88 -2.35
C ASP A 389 15.29 12.82 -1.64
N ARG A 390 15.64 13.85 -0.86
CA ARG A 390 16.88 13.94 -0.09
C ARG A 390 16.92 13.00 1.11
N TYR A 391 15.75 12.56 1.60
CA TYR A 391 15.64 11.81 2.86
C TYR A 391 15.25 10.34 2.67
N VAL A 392 14.90 9.94 1.44
CA VAL A 392 14.31 8.63 1.15
C VAL A 392 15.10 7.91 0.07
N ASP A 393 15.44 6.64 0.28
CA ASP A 393 16.07 5.77 -0.72
C ASP A 393 15.03 4.99 -1.54
N ILE A 394 14.04 4.44 -0.84
CA ILE A 394 13.02 3.53 -1.39
C ILE A 394 11.65 3.97 -0.89
N VAL A 395 10.62 3.93 -1.74
CA VAL A 395 9.24 4.12 -1.31
C VAL A 395 8.50 2.79 -1.27
N SER A 396 7.50 2.65 -0.41
CA SER A 396 6.85 1.37 -0.19
C SER A 396 5.37 1.50 0.11
N TYR A 397 4.68 0.38 0.04
CA TYR A 397 3.26 0.25 0.38
C TYR A 397 3.02 -1.01 1.23
N ASP A 398 2.08 -0.92 2.16
CA ASP A 398 1.64 -2.04 2.99
C ASP A 398 0.26 -2.49 2.49
N SER A 399 0.13 -3.77 2.12
CA SER A 399 -1.03 -4.26 1.36
C SER A 399 -1.74 -5.43 2.03
N TYR A 400 -2.99 -5.18 2.45
CA TYR A 400 -3.83 -6.19 3.11
C TYR A 400 -5.19 -6.37 2.42
N PRO A 401 -5.22 -6.86 1.15
CA PRO A 401 -6.47 -7.21 0.49
C PRO A 401 -7.13 -8.42 1.15
N LYS A 402 -8.35 -8.75 0.70
CA LYS A 402 -9.06 -9.95 1.20
C LYS A 402 -8.22 -11.21 0.97
N ALA A 403 -8.35 -12.17 1.89
CA ALA A 403 -7.71 -13.47 1.79
C ALA A 403 -7.87 -14.12 0.40
N GLY A 404 -6.79 -14.73 -0.11
CA GLY A 404 -6.76 -15.34 -1.44
C GLY A 404 -6.74 -14.37 -2.63
N ASN A 405 -6.73 -13.05 -2.40
CA ASN A 405 -6.56 -12.07 -3.46
C ASN A 405 -5.07 -11.80 -3.72
N TYR A 406 -4.51 -12.48 -4.70
CA TYR A 406 -3.08 -12.43 -5.06
C TYR A 406 -2.76 -11.44 -6.19
N ASN A 407 -3.53 -10.36 -6.33
CA ASN A 407 -3.32 -9.44 -7.43
C ASN A 407 -1.95 -8.72 -7.40
N ALA A 408 -1.62 -8.06 -8.51
CA ALA A 408 -0.35 -7.34 -8.65
C ALA A 408 -0.27 -6.02 -7.86
N ILE A 409 -1.38 -5.51 -7.31
CA ILE A 409 -1.45 -4.21 -6.60
C ILE A 409 -0.96 -3.05 -7.49
N SER A 410 -1.27 -3.11 -8.80
CA SER A 410 -0.71 -2.23 -9.84
C SER A 410 -0.94 -0.73 -9.62
N LEU A 411 -2.12 -0.37 -9.10
CA LEU A 411 -2.47 1.03 -8.92
C LEU A 411 -1.58 1.73 -7.86
N GLN A 412 -1.27 1.05 -6.76
CA GLN A 412 -0.40 1.63 -5.73
C GLN A 412 1.06 1.64 -6.18
N TYR A 413 1.48 0.61 -6.92
CA TYR A 413 2.78 0.59 -7.60
C TYR A 413 2.97 1.82 -8.50
N ASP A 414 1.98 2.15 -9.34
CA ASP A 414 2.06 3.32 -10.22
C ASP A 414 2.06 4.64 -9.46
N ARG A 415 1.30 4.74 -8.36
CA ARG A 415 1.30 5.93 -7.50
C ARG A 415 2.66 6.16 -6.87
N LEU A 416 3.32 5.12 -6.37
CA LEU A 416 4.69 5.21 -5.84
C LEU A 416 5.69 5.61 -6.92
N ASN A 417 5.64 4.98 -8.09
CA ASN A 417 6.52 5.34 -9.20
C ASN A 417 6.31 6.79 -9.66
N SER A 418 5.06 7.27 -9.66
CA SER A 418 4.74 8.67 -9.96
C SER A 418 5.28 9.62 -8.89
N LEU A 419 5.11 9.26 -7.61
CA LEU A 419 5.59 10.04 -6.47
C LEU A 419 7.10 10.33 -6.57
N VAL A 420 7.89 9.34 -6.98
CA VAL A 420 9.35 9.43 -7.08
C VAL A 420 9.84 9.65 -8.52
N ASN A 421 8.93 9.95 -9.44
CA ASN A 421 9.23 10.14 -10.87
C ASN A 421 10.08 9.00 -11.49
N ASN A 422 9.85 7.75 -11.08
CA ASN A 422 10.62 6.56 -11.48
C ASN A 422 12.13 6.61 -11.16
N LYS A 423 12.55 7.42 -10.16
CA LYS A 423 13.96 7.58 -9.78
C LYS A 423 14.39 6.77 -8.57
N LYS A 424 13.43 6.13 -7.88
CA LYS A 424 13.64 5.32 -6.68
C LYS A 424 12.95 3.98 -6.82
N LEU A 425 13.44 2.99 -6.09
CA LEU A 425 12.81 1.68 -6.01
C LEU A 425 11.45 1.78 -5.32
N VAL A 426 10.54 0.89 -5.68
CA VAL A 426 9.27 0.69 -4.98
C VAL A 426 9.17 -0.72 -4.41
N SER A 427 8.60 -0.89 -3.22
CA SER A 427 8.46 -2.22 -2.58
C SER A 427 7.12 -2.44 -1.88
N LEU A 428 6.77 -3.72 -1.69
CA LEU A 428 5.72 -4.13 -0.76
C LEU A 428 6.37 -4.40 0.59
N SER A 429 6.37 -3.39 1.44
CA SER A 429 7.07 -3.47 2.72
C SER A 429 6.32 -4.26 3.79
N GLU A 430 5.02 -4.46 3.61
CA GLU A 430 4.21 -5.48 4.27
C GLU A 430 3.15 -6.00 3.30
N ASN A 431 2.79 -7.27 3.43
CA ASN A 431 1.61 -7.80 2.78
C ASN A 431 0.90 -8.89 3.59
N GLY A 432 -0.41 -9.00 3.38
CA GLY A 432 -1.15 -10.21 3.68
C GLY A 432 -0.98 -11.24 2.55
N PRO A 433 -1.95 -11.40 1.64
CA PRO A 433 -1.77 -12.23 0.44
C PRO A 433 -0.56 -11.77 -0.39
N ILE A 434 0.27 -12.72 -0.83
CA ILE A 434 1.42 -12.45 -1.69
C ILE A 434 0.94 -12.33 -3.14
N PRO A 435 1.31 -11.28 -3.90
CA PRO A 435 0.98 -11.19 -5.33
C PRO A 435 1.46 -12.41 -6.12
N ASP A 436 0.67 -12.89 -7.08
CA ASP A 436 1.08 -13.96 -7.99
C ASP A 436 2.24 -13.45 -8.87
N PRO A 437 3.41 -14.11 -8.87
CA PRO A 437 4.55 -13.69 -9.68
C PRO A 437 4.25 -13.64 -11.19
N THR A 438 3.28 -14.42 -11.65
CA THR A 438 2.79 -14.40 -13.04
C THR A 438 2.10 -13.08 -13.32
N ASP A 439 1.18 -12.66 -12.46
CA ASP A 439 0.48 -11.38 -12.59
C ASP A 439 1.47 -10.22 -12.48
N LEU A 440 2.45 -10.27 -11.57
CA LEU A 440 3.49 -9.24 -11.51
C LEU A 440 4.23 -9.09 -12.85
N LYS A 441 4.57 -10.20 -13.50
CA LYS A 441 5.25 -10.20 -14.79
C LYS A 441 4.37 -9.68 -15.92
N ASP A 442 3.14 -10.16 -15.98
CA ASP A 442 2.18 -9.83 -17.05
C ASP A 442 1.72 -8.37 -16.96
N TYR A 443 1.60 -7.82 -15.75
CA TYR A 443 1.25 -6.42 -15.51
C TYR A 443 2.48 -5.49 -15.49
N HIS A 444 3.69 -6.03 -15.70
CA HIS A 444 4.96 -5.32 -15.60
C HIS A 444 5.15 -4.57 -14.26
N ILE A 445 4.69 -5.17 -13.17
CA ILE A 445 4.80 -4.64 -11.82
C ILE A 445 6.08 -5.16 -11.17
N SER A 446 6.98 -4.23 -10.90
CA SER A 446 8.34 -4.52 -10.45
C SER A 446 8.53 -4.20 -8.96
N TRP A 447 7.70 -4.75 -8.08
CA TRP A 447 7.96 -4.64 -6.65
C TRP A 447 9.35 -5.21 -6.31
N SER A 448 10.19 -4.43 -5.60
CA SER A 448 11.56 -4.83 -5.28
C SER A 448 11.60 -6.06 -4.37
N TRP A 449 10.78 -6.06 -3.33
CA TRP A 449 10.52 -7.22 -2.48
C TRP A 449 9.06 -7.21 -2.01
N PHE A 450 8.60 -8.35 -1.52
CA PHE A 450 7.42 -8.47 -0.66
C PHE A 450 7.85 -8.88 0.75
N LEU A 451 7.05 -8.60 1.78
CA LEU A 451 7.32 -8.99 3.16
C LEU A 451 6.01 -9.45 3.81
N THR A 452 5.74 -10.75 3.80
CA THR A 452 4.49 -11.27 4.36
C THR A 452 4.47 -11.08 5.87
N TRP A 453 3.38 -10.54 6.41
CA TRP A 453 3.22 -10.41 7.85
C TRP A 453 3.15 -11.80 8.53
N LYS A 454 3.20 -11.80 9.86
CA LYS A 454 3.29 -13.03 10.66
C LYS A 454 1.93 -13.66 10.93
N ASP A 455 1.93 -14.73 11.72
CA ASP A 455 0.72 -15.36 12.26
C ASP A 455 -0.28 -15.78 11.17
N GLU A 456 -1.52 -15.29 11.20
CA GLU A 456 -2.58 -15.69 10.27
C GLU A 456 -2.20 -15.42 8.81
N TYR A 457 -1.46 -14.32 8.54
CA TYR A 457 -1.09 -13.94 7.18
C TYR A 457 -0.18 -14.96 6.48
N LEU A 458 0.52 -15.79 7.26
CA LEU A 458 1.37 -16.86 6.76
C LEU A 458 0.75 -18.26 6.97
N ARG A 459 0.17 -18.52 8.14
CA ARG A 459 -0.02 -19.89 8.66
C ARG A 459 -1.44 -20.42 8.55
N ASP A 460 -2.44 -19.58 8.31
CA ASP A 460 -3.84 -20.01 8.36
C ASP A 460 -4.27 -20.83 7.13
N GLY A 461 -3.49 -20.80 6.05
CA GLY A 461 -3.81 -21.45 4.77
C GLY A 461 -4.97 -20.80 4.01
N ILE A 462 -5.51 -19.69 4.50
CA ILE A 462 -6.64 -18.94 3.95
C ILE A 462 -6.13 -17.66 3.28
N ILE A 463 -5.30 -16.87 3.96
CA ILE A 463 -4.72 -15.64 3.41
C ILE A 463 -3.75 -15.97 2.29
N ASN A 464 -2.84 -16.90 2.55
CA ASN A 464 -1.96 -17.52 1.58
C ASN A 464 -2.12 -19.04 1.67
N SER A 465 -2.72 -19.66 0.65
CA SER A 465 -2.84 -21.12 0.63
C SER A 465 -1.48 -21.79 0.47
N ARG A 466 -1.35 -23.04 0.91
CA ARG A 466 -0.10 -23.81 0.77
C ARG A 466 0.33 -23.92 -0.69
N GLU A 467 -0.62 -24.16 -1.59
CA GLU A 467 -0.39 -24.24 -3.04
C GLU A 467 0.13 -22.91 -3.59
N HIS A 468 -0.41 -21.79 -3.11
CA HIS A 468 0.06 -20.47 -3.49
C HIS A 468 1.47 -20.20 -2.99
N LEU A 469 1.77 -20.50 -1.73
CA LEU A 469 3.12 -20.38 -1.18
C LEU A 469 4.14 -21.21 -1.98
N LEU A 470 3.82 -22.46 -2.29
CA LEU A 470 4.67 -23.31 -3.12
C LEU A 470 4.86 -22.73 -4.53
N ARG A 471 3.82 -22.17 -5.14
CA ARG A 471 3.91 -21.52 -6.45
C ARG A 471 4.82 -20.29 -6.41
N VAL A 472 4.64 -19.41 -5.41
CA VAL A 472 5.43 -18.19 -5.23
C VAL A 472 6.90 -18.55 -5.02
N TYR A 473 7.20 -19.37 -4.02
CA TYR A 473 8.58 -19.65 -3.60
C TYR A 473 9.36 -20.58 -4.55
N ASN A 474 8.68 -21.25 -5.49
CA ASN A 474 9.33 -21.99 -6.58
C ASN A 474 9.26 -21.26 -7.94
N SER A 475 8.71 -20.05 -7.98
CA SER A 475 8.67 -19.27 -9.21
C SER A 475 10.09 -18.79 -9.54
N PRO A 476 10.55 -18.93 -10.81
CA PRO A 476 11.84 -18.39 -11.21
C PRO A 476 11.89 -16.86 -11.13
N TYR A 477 10.75 -16.16 -10.96
CA TYR A 477 10.71 -14.71 -10.78
C TYR A 477 11.01 -14.26 -9.34
N VAL A 478 10.97 -15.17 -8.37
CA VAL A 478 11.12 -14.88 -6.95
C VAL A 478 12.49 -15.32 -6.46
N ILE A 479 13.28 -14.42 -5.86
CA ILE A 479 14.57 -14.75 -5.26
C ILE A 479 14.36 -15.20 -3.81
N THR A 480 14.86 -16.39 -3.48
CA THR A 480 14.94 -16.95 -2.13
C THR A 480 16.34 -16.84 -1.53
N LEU A 481 16.53 -17.18 -0.24
CA LEU A 481 17.83 -17.04 0.44
C LEU A 481 18.96 -17.76 -0.31
N ASP A 482 18.70 -18.97 -0.81
CA ASP A 482 19.68 -19.81 -1.53
C ASP A 482 20.10 -19.23 -2.89
N GLU A 483 19.39 -18.23 -3.40
CA GLU A 483 19.66 -17.58 -4.68
C GLU A 483 20.32 -16.20 -4.52
N LEU A 484 20.51 -15.72 -3.28
CA LEU A 484 21.20 -14.46 -3.03
C LEU A 484 22.70 -14.60 -3.35
N PRO A 485 23.32 -13.59 -4.00
CA PRO A 485 24.76 -13.54 -4.14
C PRO A 485 25.41 -13.19 -2.80
N ASP A 486 26.74 -13.22 -2.74
CA ASP A 486 27.46 -12.61 -1.63
C ASP A 486 27.30 -11.08 -1.66
N LEU A 487 26.36 -10.59 -0.84
CA LEU A 487 26.05 -9.17 -0.71
C LEU A 487 27.16 -8.35 -0.06
N GLN A 488 28.19 -8.96 0.53
CA GLN A 488 29.33 -8.20 1.07
C GLN A 488 30.30 -7.76 -0.03
N THR A 489 30.29 -8.46 -1.16
CA THR A 489 31.22 -8.24 -2.29
C THR A 489 30.52 -7.85 -3.60
N TYR A 490 29.19 -7.77 -3.61
CA TYR A 490 28.40 -7.34 -4.75
C TYR A 490 28.74 -5.90 -5.17
N ASN A 491 29.01 -5.68 -6.46
CA ASN A 491 29.36 -4.36 -7.02
C ASN A 491 28.43 -3.98 -8.16
#